data_AF-A0A063ZPB9-F1
#
_entry.id   AF-A0A063ZPB9-F1
#
_cell.length_a   1.000
_cell.length_b   1.000
_cell.length_c   1.000
_cell.angle_alpha   90.00
_cell.angle_beta   90.00
_cell.angle_gamma   90.00
#
_symmetry.space_group_name_H-M   'P 1'
#
loop_
_entity.id
_entity.type
_entity.pdbx_description
1 polymer ?
#
loop_
_entity_poly.entity_id
_entity_poly.type
_entity_poly.pdbx_seq_one_letter_code
_entity_poly.pdbx_strand_id
1 'polypeptide(L)'
;MAPSLVHFLAGATLALFVATPLALRGRLARRHLWLVAIGGLWGMLPDGNYVTPVFESQLAALHGSQWANVFAGHHALDRPAFATRGLISTGVAVTGFVVGVFGFSSAAIVGERDRRGTRSPRNRLLTRALLSGYAAILSGALAGVCAGLVLAHAGRMEPLAALWGRESATAGWVFLLACSLGASGVFALVLEVLDRRWPVLHPTFGVGMGLAGAVIAWGMVVAVAVPIWMRVALDLPRPIPSLHLASLAGLVVFGLVIGLVYPTTRRVLDSPVPSR
;
A
#
# COMPACT_ATOMS: atom_id res chain seq x y z
N MET A 1 0.95 23.86 2.13
CA MET A 1 0.59 22.84 1.12
C MET A 1 1.85 22.09 0.75
N ALA A 2 1.71 20.83 0.33
CA ALA A 2 2.83 20.09 -0.22
C ALA A 2 3.24 20.71 -1.58
N PRO A 3 4.51 20.57 -1.99
CA PRO A 3 4.92 21.02 -3.31
C PRO A 3 4.12 20.31 -4.42
N SER A 4 3.74 21.03 -5.48
CA SER A 4 3.02 20.46 -6.64
C SER A 4 3.70 19.22 -7.25
N LEU A 5 5.04 19.18 -7.20
CA LEU A 5 5.84 18.01 -7.57
C LEU A 5 5.46 16.74 -6.77
N VAL A 6 5.14 16.86 -5.49
CA VAL A 6 4.70 15.72 -4.66
C VAL A 6 3.40 15.14 -5.19
N HIS A 7 2.43 15.98 -5.54
CA HIS A 7 1.14 15.56 -6.08
C HIS A 7 1.29 14.90 -7.46
N PHE A 8 2.12 15.47 -8.34
CA PHE A 8 2.46 14.87 -9.63
C PHE A 8 3.05 13.47 -9.47
N LEU A 9 4.09 13.35 -8.62
CA LEU A 9 4.79 12.08 -8.43
C LEU A 9 3.90 11.03 -7.76
N ALA A 10 3.03 11.43 -6.82
CA ALA A 10 2.05 10.54 -6.21
C ALA A 10 1.07 9.98 -7.25
N GLY A 11 0.49 10.84 -8.09
CA GLY A 11 -0.42 10.44 -9.16
C GLY A 11 0.25 9.53 -10.19
N ALA A 12 1.46 9.88 -10.63
CA ALA A 12 2.23 9.07 -11.57
C ALA A 12 2.59 7.68 -10.99
N THR A 13 3.00 7.63 -9.72
CA THR A 13 3.32 6.37 -9.03
C THR A 13 2.10 5.46 -8.95
N LEU A 14 0.93 6.01 -8.58
CA LEU A 14 -0.30 5.24 -8.49
C LEU A 14 -0.75 4.72 -9.87
N ALA A 15 -0.65 5.54 -10.91
CA ALA A 15 -0.95 5.12 -12.28
C ALA A 15 -0.06 3.96 -12.75
N LEU A 16 1.26 4.03 -12.49
CA LEU A 16 2.20 2.95 -12.80
C LEU A 16 1.88 1.67 -12.03
N PHE A 17 1.55 1.78 -10.73
CA PHE A 17 1.17 0.64 -9.92
C PHE A 17 -0.09 -0.04 -10.47
N VAL A 18 -1.17 0.72 -10.71
CA VAL A 18 -2.43 0.19 -11.27
C VAL A 18 -2.23 -0.44 -12.65
N ALA A 19 -1.33 0.12 -13.47
CA ALA A 19 -1.02 -0.40 -14.80
C ALA A 19 -0.08 -1.63 -14.80
N THR A 20 0.58 -1.93 -13.68
CA THR A 20 1.59 -3.02 -13.58
C THR A 20 1.04 -4.40 -13.99
N PRO A 21 -0.17 -4.84 -13.59
CA PRO A 21 -0.78 -6.08 -14.08
C PRO A 21 -0.87 -6.19 -15.59
N LEU A 22 -1.18 -5.08 -16.27
CA LEU A 22 -1.29 -5.03 -17.73
C LEU A 22 0.09 -5.07 -18.39
N ALA A 23 1.10 -4.45 -17.75
CA ALA A 23 2.49 -4.52 -18.18
C ALA A 23 3.04 -5.95 -18.07
N LEU A 24 2.79 -6.65 -16.95
CA LEU A 24 3.17 -8.06 -16.75
C LEU A 24 2.57 -8.98 -17.82
N ARG A 25 1.40 -8.63 -18.35
CA ARG A 25 0.73 -9.34 -19.46
C ARG A 25 1.16 -8.88 -20.86
N GLY A 26 2.17 -8.02 -20.97
CA GLY A 26 2.70 -7.54 -22.25
C GLY A 26 1.75 -6.64 -23.04
N ARG A 27 0.76 -5.99 -22.38
CA ARG A 27 -0.24 -5.13 -23.04
C ARG A 27 0.14 -3.66 -23.13
N LEU A 28 1.12 -3.21 -22.36
CA LEU A 28 1.49 -1.79 -22.22
C LEU A 28 2.92 -1.46 -22.65
N ALA A 29 3.56 -2.32 -23.46
CA ALA A 29 4.89 -2.04 -23.96
C ALA A 29 4.92 -0.67 -24.65
N ARG A 30 5.91 0.16 -24.27
CA ARG A 30 6.17 1.53 -24.80
C ARG A 30 5.16 2.64 -24.43
N ARG A 31 4.19 2.39 -23.53
CA ARG A 31 3.22 3.43 -23.09
C ARG A 31 3.57 4.09 -21.74
N HIS A 32 4.76 3.86 -21.21
CA HIS A 32 5.16 4.30 -19.87
C HIS A 32 5.13 5.83 -19.71
N LEU A 33 5.63 6.61 -20.68
CA LEU A 33 5.64 8.08 -20.60
C LEU A 33 4.22 8.67 -20.53
N TRP A 34 3.29 8.14 -21.32
CA TRP A 34 1.89 8.57 -21.29
C TRP A 34 1.22 8.24 -19.95
N LEU A 35 1.50 7.08 -19.37
CA LEU A 35 0.96 6.72 -18.05
C LEU A 35 1.49 7.64 -16.95
N VAL A 36 2.78 7.97 -16.99
CA VAL A 36 3.39 8.93 -16.05
C VAL A 36 2.77 10.31 -16.22
N ALA A 37 2.67 10.81 -17.45
CA ALA A 37 2.10 12.13 -17.73
C ALA A 37 0.63 12.23 -17.30
N ILE A 38 -0.22 11.28 -17.72
CA ILE A 38 -1.65 11.27 -17.37
C ILE A 38 -1.82 11.11 -15.86
N GLY A 39 -1.10 10.18 -15.23
CA GLY A 39 -1.18 9.96 -13.79
C GLY A 39 -0.73 11.18 -12.98
N GLY A 40 0.36 11.82 -13.39
CA GLY A 40 0.87 13.00 -12.70
C GLY A 40 -0.01 14.22 -12.89
N LEU A 41 -0.51 14.48 -14.11
CA LEU A 41 -1.47 15.55 -14.36
C LEU A 41 -2.78 15.33 -13.59
N TRP A 42 -3.23 14.09 -13.49
CA TRP A 42 -4.38 13.74 -12.66
C TRP A 42 -4.13 14.06 -11.17
N GLY A 43 -2.96 13.71 -10.63
CA GLY A 43 -2.62 14.06 -9.23
C GLY A 43 -2.54 15.56 -8.95
N MET A 44 -2.13 16.36 -9.95
CA MET A 44 -2.04 17.82 -9.90
C MET A 44 -3.36 18.54 -10.22
N LEU A 45 -4.41 17.84 -10.64
CA LEU A 45 -5.62 18.51 -11.15
C LEU A 45 -6.20 19.55 -10.16
N PRO A 46 -6.24 19.32 -8.84
CA PRO A 46 -6.68 20.34 -7.88
C PRO A 46 -5.81 21.61 -7.83
N ASP A 47 -4.50 21.51 -8.15
CA ASP A 47 -3.56 22.66 -8.17
C ASP A 47 -3.90 23.66 -9.30
N GLY A 48 -4.76 23.27 -10.25
CA GLY A 48 -5.23 24.16 -11.31
C GLY A 48 -5.82 25.47 -10.79
N ASN A 49 -6.35 25.48 -9.55
CA ASN A 49 -6.88 26.69 -8.90
C ASN A 49 -5.87 27.85 -8.85
N TYR A 50 -4.57 27.57 -8.87
CA TYR A 50 -3.51 28.58 -8.83
C TYR A 50 -3.19 29.20 -10.19
N VAL A 51 -3.69 28.62 -11.29
CA VAL A 51 -3.26 28.96 -12.65
C VAL A 51 -4.40 29.50 -13.50
N THR A 52 -5.63 29.01 -13.32
CA THR A 52 -6.78 29.46 -14.11
C THR A 52 -7.58 30.56 -13.40
N PRO A 53 -7.90 31.67 -14.08
CA PRO A 53 -8.82 32.68 -13.55
C PRO A 53 -10.29 32.24 -13.64
N VAL A 54 -10.59 31.13 -14.32
CA VAL A 54 -11.95 30.65 -14.54
C VAL A 54 -12.34 29.68 -13.42
N PHE A 55 -13.49 29.91 -12.78
CA PHE A 55 -14.03 29.11 -11.67
C PHE A 55 -13.15 29.07 -10.40
N GLU A 56 -12.41 30.15 -10.11
CA GLU A 56 -11.48 30.23 -8.98
C GLU A 56 -12.11 29.77 -7.65
N SER A 57 -13.30 30.27 -7.32
CA SER A 57 -14.00 29.91 -6.08
C SER A 57 -14.37 28.41 -6.01
N GLN A 58 -14.80 27.82 -7.12
CA GLN A 58 -15.21 26.42 -7.19
C GLN A 58 -13.97 25.50 -7.14
N LEU A 59 -12.88 25.89 -7.80
CA LEU A 59 -11.63 25.14 -7.80
C LEU A 59 -10.93 25.20 -6.44
N ALA A 60 -10.94 26.36 -5.78
CA ALA A 60 -10.45 26.51 -4.41
C ALA A 60 -11.28 25.66 -3.42
N ALA A 61 -12.61 25.65 -3.58
CA ALA A 61 -13.50 24.82 -2.78
C ALA A 61 -13.23 23.32 -3.00
N LEU A 62 -13.03 22.89 -4.25
CA LEU A 62 -12.67 21.52 -4.58
C LEU A 62 -11.33 21.14 -3.95
N HIS A 63 -10.30 21.96 -4.13
CA HIS A 63 -8.94 21.76 -3.61
C HIS A 63 -8.93 21.62 -2.08
N GLY A 64 -9.66 22.47 -1.36
CA GLY A 64 -9.76 22.41 0.10
C GLY A 64 -10.62 21.27 0.65
N SER A 65 -11.31 20.51 -0.20
CA SER A 65 -12.28 19.49 0.23
C SER A 65 -11.70 18.08 0.29
N GLN A 66 -12.40 17.17 0.96
CA GLN A 66 -12.07 15.75 0.95
C GLN A 66 -12.17 15.10 -0.44
N TRP A 67 -12.93 15.70 -1.36
CA TRP A 67 -13.04 15.22 -2.74
C TRP A 67 -11.72 15.33 -3.50
N ALA A 68 -10.84 16.27 -3.13
CA ALA A 68 -9.51 16.34 -3.72
C ALA A 68 -8.69 15.07 -3.47
N ASN A 69 -9.01 14.24 -2.46
CA ASN A 69 -8.34 12.95 -2.26
C ASN A 69 -8.52 11.95 -3.40
N VAL A 70 -9.54 12.13 -4.26
CA VAL A 70 -9.67 11.32 -5.47
C VAL A 70 -8.44 11.49 -6.35
N PHE A 71 -7.82 12.67 -6.37
CA PHE A 71 -6.63 12.98 -7.16
C PHE A 71 -5.35 12.59 -6.40
N ALA A 72 -5.12 11.28 -6.29
CA ALA A 72 -3.94 10.72 -5.63
C ALA A 72 -3.76 11.15 -4.16
N GLY A 73 -4.85 11.28 -3.40
CA GLY A 73 -4.78 11.67 -1.99
C GLY A 73 -4.36 13.13 -1.79
N HIS A 74 -4.65 14.02 -2.75
CA HIS A 74 -4.21 15.41 -2.78
C HIS A 74 -4.38 16.14 -1.44
N HIS A 75 -5.62 16.23 -0.94
CA HIS A 75 -5.91 16.92 0.32
C HIS A 75 -5.26 16.25 1.54
N ALA A 76 -5.05 14.92 1.53
CA ALA A 76 -4.32 14.21 2.57
C ALA A 76 -2.83 14.59 2.59
N LEU A 77 -2.20 14.72 1.41
CA LEU A 77 -0.82 15.19 1.25
C LEU A 77 -0.64 16.65 1.67
N ASP A 78 -1.71 17.44 1.67
CA ASP A 78 -1.71 18.82 2.14
C ASP A 78 -1.87 19.00 3.64
N ARG A 79 -2.14 17.92 4.38
CA ARG A 79 -2.24 17.99 5.84
C ARG A 79 -0.89 18.28 6.48
N PRO A 80 -0.86 18.90 7.68
CA PRO A 80 0.39 19.29 8.35
C PRO A 80 1.43 18.18 8.50
N ALA A 81 0.98 16.92 8.62
CA ALA A 81 1.86 15.75 8.69
C ALA A 81 2.85 15.62 7.50
N PHE A 82 2.47 16.11 6.32
CA PHE A 82 3.28 16.07 5.10
C PHE A 82 3.66 17.47 4.60
N ALA A 83 2.74 18.44 4.65
CA ALA A 83 2.96 19.78 4.11
C ALA A 83 4.03 20.58 4.87
N THR A 84 4.19 20.36 6.17
CA THR A 84 5.24 21.04 6.97
C THR A 84 6.63 20.42 6.79
N ARG A 85 6.73 19.33 6.02
CA ARG A 85 7.96 18.53 5.84
C ARG A 85 8.33 18.41 4.37
N GLY A 86 8.30 19.52 3.65
CA GLY A 86 8.45 19.55 2.18
C GLY A 86 9.62 18.73 1.65
N LEU A 87 10.79 18.75 2.32
CA LEU A 87 11.99 18.00 1.92
C LEU A 87 11.80 16.48 2.06
N ILE A 88 11.24 16.01 3.18
CA ILE A 88 10.96 14.59 3.43
C ILE A 88 9.86 14.11 2.48
N SER A 89 8.76 14.87 2.36
CA SER A 89 7.64 14.53 1.49
C SER A 89 8.07 14.44 0.02
N THR A 90 8.90 15.39 -0.45
CA THR A 90 9.51 15.34 -1.79
C THR A 90 10.42 14.12 -1.93
N GLY A 91 11.30 13.86 -0.97
CA GLY A 91 12.20 12.70 -0.99
C GLY A 91 11.45 11.37 -1.07
N VAL A 92 10.38 11.21 -0.29
CA VAL A 92 9.51 10.03 -0.32
C VAL A 92 8.78 9.92 -1.66
N ALA A 93 8.23 11.01 -2.19
CA ALA A 93 7.52 11.00 -3.47
C ALA A 93 8.45 10.64 -4.64
N VAL A 94 9.67 11.21 -4.67
CA VAL A 94 10.70 10.87 -5.67
C VAL A 94 11.12 9.41 -5.54
N THR A 95 11.40 8.94 -4.33
CA THR A 95 11.80 7.54 -4.10
C THR A 95 10.69 6.58 -4.52
N GLY A 96 9.45 6.85 -4.12
CA GLY A 96 8.27 6.06 -4.51
C GLY A 96 8.09 6.01 -6.02
N PHE A 97 8.25 7.15 -6.70
CA PHE A 97 8.18 7.22 -8.15
C PHE A 97 9.28 6.41 -8.84
N VAL A 98 10.54 6.52 -8.38
CA VAL A 98 11.66 5.73 -8.91
C VAL A 98 11.41 4.23 -8.75
N VAL A 99 10.94 3.80 -7.58
CA VAL A 99 10.55 2.40 -7.33
C VAL A 99 9.41 1.98 -8.25
N GLY A 100 8.39 2.83 -8.43
CA GLY A 100 7.26 2.58 -9.32
C GLY A 100 7.69 2.43 -10.79
N VAL A 101 8.55 3.32 -11.29
CA VAL A 101 9.12 3.25 -12.64
C VAL A 101 9.94 1.97 -12.81
N PHE A 102 10.79 1.63 -11.84
CA PHE A 102 11.59 0.42 -11.89
C PHE A 102 10.73 -0.85 -11.93
N GLY A 103 9.72 -0.94 -11.05
CA GLY A 103 8.79 -2.07 -10.99
C GLY A 103 7.98 -2.21 -12.27
N PHE A 104 7.39 -1.12 -12.77
CA PHE A 104 6.62 -1.11 -14.01
C PHE A 104 7.48 -1.45 -15.23
N SER A 105 8.68 -0.89 -15.32
CA SER A 105 9.59 -1.17 -16.44
C SER A 105 10.04 -2.62 -16.45
N SER A 106 10.38 -3.17 -15.28
CA SER A 106 10.70 -4.59 -15.12
C SER A 106 9.51 -5.48 -15.54
N ALA A 107 8.29 -5.12 -15.12
CA ALA A 107 7.07 -5.80 -15.51
C ALA A 107 6.84 -5.79 -17.03
N ALA A 108 7.02 -4.62 -17.67
CA ALA A 108 6.85 -4.47 -19.11
C ALA A 108 7.86 -5.32 -19.90
N ILE A 109 9.13 -5.32 -19.47
CA ILE A 109 10.19 -6.13 -20.09
C ILE A 109 9.87 -7.63 -19.97
N VAL A 110 9.46 -8.08 -18.78
CA VAL A 110 9.09 -9.47 -18.54
C VAL A 110 7.88 -9.87 -19.39
N GLY A 111 6.82 -9.06 -19.40
CA GLY A 111 5.61 -9.34 -20.16
C GLY A 111 5.85 -9.38 -21.68
N GLU A 112 6.74 -8.52 -22.20
CA GLU A 112 7.13 -8.57 -23.61
C GLU A 112 7.92 -9.84 -23.96
N ARG A 113 8.84 -10.28 -23.08
CA ARG A 113 9.61 -11.51 -23.29
C ARG A 113 8.74 -12.75 -23.27
N ASP A 114 7.77 -12.83 -22.35
CA ASP A 114 6.85 -13.97 -22.28
C ASP A 114 5.92 -14.00 -23.50
N ARG A 115 5.44 -12.84 -23.96
CA ARG A 115 4.67 -12.73 -25.22
C ARG A 115 5.46 -13.21 -26.45
N ARG A 116 6.79 -13.00 -26.46
CA ARG A 116 7.69 -13.48 -27.52
C ARG A 116 8.14 -14.94 -27.34
N GLY A 117 7.70 -15.65 -26.29
CA GLY A 117 8.08 -17.03 -26.01
C GLY A 117 9.52 -17.23 -25.49
N THR A 118 10.21 -16.16 -25.11
CA THR A 118 11.63 -16.20 -24.69
C THR A 118 11.79 -16.49 -23.19
N ARG A 119 11.53 -17.74 -22.79
CA ARG A 119 11.52 -18.14 -21.36
C ARG A 119 12.90 -18.58 -20.86
N SER A 120 13.64 -17.68 -20.23
CA SER A 120 14.85 -18.03 -19.45
C SER A 120 14.52 -18.33 -17.97
N PRO A 121 15.33 -19.12 -17.25
CA PRO A 121 15.14 -19.37 -15.81
C PRO A 121 15.15 -18.08 -14.96
N ARG A 122 16.05 -17.14 -15.29
CA ARG A 122 16.13 -15.83 -14.62
C ARG A 122 14.84 -15.01 -14.81
N ASN A 123 14.24 -15.05 -16.00
CA ASN A 123 12.97 -14.37 -16.25
C ASN A 123 11.86 -14.95 -15.39
N ARG A 124 11.83 -16.28 -15.14
CA ARG A 124 10.81 -16.90 -14.27
C ARG A 124 10.91 -16.40 -12.83
N LEU A 125 12.12 -16.30 -12.28
CA LEU A 125 12.33 -15.78 -10.93
C LEU A 125 11.91 -14.32 -10.82
N LEU A 126 12.29 -13.48 -11.79
CA LEU A 126 11.89 -12.08 -11.82
C LEU A 126 10.36 -11.93 -11.95
N THR A 127 9.73 -12.73 -12.82
CA THR A 127 8.26 -12.73 -12.99
C THR A 127 7.58 -13.04 -11.66
N ARG A 128 8.00 -14.11 -10.97
CA ARG A 128 7.47 -14.47 -9.65
C ARG A 128 7.67 -13.34 -8.65
N ALA A 129 8.88 -12.80 -8.53
CA ALA A 129 9.17 -11.71 -7.61
C ALA A 129 8.29 -10.47 -7.86
N LEU A 130 8.09 -10.08 -9.12
CA LEU A 130 7.22 -8.96 -9.48
C LEU A 130 5.75 -9.24 -9.17
N LEU A 131 5.27 -10.45 -9.44
CA LEU A 131 3.89 -10.84 -9.18
C LEU A 131 3.60 -10.92 -7.67
N SER A 132 4.46 -11.59 -6.92
CA SER A 132 4.35 -11.71 -5.46
C SER A 132 4.51 -10.35 -4.79
N GLY A 133 5.46 -9.52 -5.27
CA GLY A 133 5.65 -8.16 -4.78
C GLY A 133 4.44 -7.27 -5.02
N TYR A 134 3.89 -7.28 -6.24
CA TYR A 134 2.66 -6.55 -6.56
C TYR A 134 1.48 -7.01 -5.70
N ALA A 135 1.25 -8.33 -5.61
CA ALA A 135 0.18 -8.89 -4.81
C ALA A 135 0.32 -8.52 -3.33
N ALA A 136 1.53 -8.56 -2.77
CA ALA A 136 1.82 -8.21 -1.39
C ALA A 136 1.58 -6.71 -1.10
N ILE A 137 1.99 -5.82 -2.02
CA ILE A 137 1.74 -4.38 -1.86
C ILE A 137 0.24 -4.10 -1.90
N LEU A 138 -0.48 -4.67 -2.88
CA LEU A 138 -1.92 -4.49 -3.02
C LEU A 138 -2.69 -5.01 -1.81
N SER A 139 -2.40 -6.24 -1.38
CA SER A 139 -3.07 -6.86 -0.23
C SER A 139 -2.75 -6.13 1.07
N GLY A 140 -1.49 -5.72 1.28
CA GLY A 140 -1.06 -5.00 2.47
C GLY A 140 -1.70 -3.62 2.57
N ALA A 141 -1.77 -2.89 1.45
CA ALA A 141 -2.43 -1.59 1.39
C ALA A 141 -3.93 -1.70 1.69
N LEU A 142 -4.64 -2.63 1.02
CA LEU A 142 -6.08 -2.82 1.25
C LEU A 142 -6.38 -3.30 2.67
N ALA A 143 -5.63 -4.28 3.17
CA ALA A 143 -5.80 -4.80 4.53
C ALA A 143 -5.50 -3.71 5.58
N GLY A 144 -4.44 -2.92 5.37
CA GLY A 144 -4.09 -1.79 6.24
C GLY A 144 -5.16 -0.70 6.26
N VAL A 145 -5.76 -0.38 5.10
CA VAL A 145 -6.90 0.55 5.03
C VAL A 145 -8.10 0.01 5.81
N CYS A 146 -8.51 -1.24 5.56
CA CYS A 146 -9.66 -1.85 6.24
C CYS A 146 -9.44 -1.92 7.77
N ALA A 147 -8.26 -2.37 8.22
CA ALA A 147 -7.92 -2.41 9.64
C ALA A 147 -7.87 -1.00 10.26
N GLY A 148 -7.33 -0.03 9.53
CA GLY A 148 -7.27 1.35 9.97
C GLY A 148 -8.65 1.99 10.10
N LEU A 149 -9.61 1.63 9.24
CA LEU A 149 -10.99 2.09 9.39
C LEU A 149 -11.64 1.57 10.69
N VAL A 150 -11.39 0.30 11.03
CA VAL A 150 -11.85 -0.28 12.31
C VAL A 150 -11.25 0.49 13.49
N LEU A 151 -9.94 0.76 13.44
CA LEU A 151 -9.24 1.48 14.52
C LEU A 151 -9.62 2.95 14.59
N ALA A 152 -9.85 3.60 13.46
CA ALA A 152 -10.35 4.97 13.38
C ALA A 152 -11.75 5.09 13.97
N HIS A 153 -12.65 4.16 13.64
CA HIS A 153 -13.98 4.10 14.23
C HIS A 153 -13.93 3.90 15.74
N ALA A 154 -12.96 3.12 16.23
CA ALA A 154 -12.72 2.92 17.66
C ALA A 154 -11.95 4.08 18.36
N GLY A 155 -11.62 5.16 17.65
CA GLY A 155 -10.85 6.30 18.18
C GLY A 155 -9.40 5.96 18.54
N ARG A 156 -8.77 5.00 17.84
CA ARG A 156 -7.46 4.42 18.20
C ARG A 156 -6.29 4.86 17.32
N MET A 157 -6.50 5.74 16.35
CA MET A 157 -5.41 6.18 15.45
C MET A 157 -4.37 7.05 16.17
N GLU A 158 -4.78 7.92 17.09
CA GLU A 158 -3.85 8.73 17.89
C GLU A 158 -3.03 7.87 18.88
N PRO A 159 -3.62 6.93 19.64
CA PRO A 159 -2.85 5.97 20.44
C PRO A 159 -1.84 5.17 19.63
N LEU A 160 -2.16 4.77 18.40
CA LEU A 160 -1.21 4.14 17.48
C LEU A 160 -0.03 5.05 17.15
N ALA A 161 -0.30 6.34 16.91
CA ALA A 161 0.74 7.34 16.68
C ALA A 161 1.62 7.55 17.92
N ALA A 162 1.05 7.45 19.12
CA ALA A 162 1.79 7.63 20.37
C ALA A 162 2.88 6.56 20.56
N LEU A 163 2.73 5.36 19.98
CA LEU A 163 3.72 4.28 20.06
C LEU A 163 5.11 4.66 19.53
N TRP A 164 5.20 5.69 18.70
CA TRP A 164 6.45 6.20 18.13
C TRP A 164 6.60 7.71 18.33
N GLY A 165 5.97 8.25 19.38
CA GLY A 165 6.13 9.64 19.82
C GLY A 165 5.43 10.67 18.92
N ARG A 166 4.28 10.33 18.34
CA ARG A 166 3.48 11.24 17.50
C ARG A 166 2.06 11.39 18.03
N GLU A 167 1.50 12.58 17.89
CA GLU A 167 0.16 12.93 18.38
C GLU A 167 -0.73 13.39 17.22
N SER A 168 -0.98 12.50 16.26
CA SER A 168 -1.97 12.79 15.22
C SER A 168 -2.53 11.51 14.61
N ALA A 169 -3.82 11.50 14.31
CA ALA A 169 -4.46 10.40 13.61
C ALA A 169 -3.77 10.08 12.27
N THR A 170 -3.31 11.09 11.54
CA THR A 170 -2.59 10.92 10.26
C THR A 170 -1.26 10.17 10.45
N ALA A 171 -0.48 10.49 11.50
CA ALA A 171 0.74 9.73 11.81
C ALA A 171 0.42 8.28 12.17
N GLY A 172 -0.70 8.03 12.85
CA GLY A 172 -1.20 6.68 13.12
C GLY A 172 -1.50 5.90 11.84
N TRP A 173 -2.15 6.54 10.85
CA TRP A 173 -2.42 5.95 9.54
C TRP A 173 -1.14 5.59 8.79
N VAL A 174 -0.16 6.50 8.74
CA VAL A 174 1.13 6.25 8.10
C VAL A 174 1.84 5.06 8.74
N PHE A 175 1.90 5.03 10.07
CA PHE A 175 2.51 3.94 10.81
C PHE A 175 1.83 2.60 10.51
N LEU A 176 0.49 2.57 10.61
CA LEU A 176 -0.28 1.37 10.35
C LEU A 176 -0.08 0.84 8.93
N LEU A 177 -0.11 1.71 7.92
CA LEU A 177 0.10 1.33 6.52
C LEU A 177 1.52 0.81 6.28
N ALA A 178 2.54 1.42 6.88
CA ALA A 178 3.91 0.94 6.79
C ALA A 178 4.06 -0.46 7.40
N CYS A 179 3.54 -0.68 8.61
CA CYS A 179 3.52 -2.00 9.25
C CYS A 179 2.71 -3.02 8.44
N SER A 180 1.60 -2.61 7.84
CA SER A 180 0.73 -3.44 7.00
C SER A 180 1.45 -3.95 5.75
N LEU A 181 2.22 -3.08 5.08
CA LEU A 181 3.05 -3.48 3.94
C LEU A 181 4.15 -4.46 4.35
N GLY A 182 4.83 -4.20 5.47
CA GLY A 182 5.85 -5.12 6.01
C GLY A 182 5.27 -6.49 6.37
N ALA A 183 4.18 -6.52 7.13
CA ALA A 183 3.48 -7.75 7.50
C ALA A 183 2.99 -8.51 6.26
N SER A 184 2.52 -7.79 5.23
CA SER A 184 2.10 -8.40 3.97
C SER A 184 3.23 -9.02 3.18
N GLY A 185 4.42 -8.38 3.18
CA GLY A 185 5.63 -8.96 2.61
C GLY A 185 6.04 -10.26 3.31
N VAL A 186 5.99 -10.29 4.65
CA VAL A 186 6.26 -11.52 5.43
C VAL A 186 5.25 -12.61 5.11
N PHE A 187 3.96 -12.28 5.07
CA PHE A 187 2.90 -13.22 4.73
C PHE A 187 3.08 -13.80 3.32
N ALA A 188 3.38 -12.95 2.34
CA ALA A 188 3.68 -13.35 0.97
C ALA A 188 4.88 -14.30 0.91
N LEU A 189 5.96 -13.99 1.62
CA LEU A 189 7.16 -14.84 1.68
C LEU A 189 6.84 -16.23 2.26
N VAL A 190 6.08 -16.29 3.35
CA VAL A 190 5.66 -17.56 3.98
C VAL A 190 4.83 -18.38 3.00
N LEU A 191 3.83 -17.79 2.34
CA LEU A 191 3.02 -18.50 1.36
C LEU A 191 3.83 -18.98 0.16
N GLU A 192 4.75 -18.17 -0.37
CA GLU A 192 5.62 -18.56 -1.50
C GLU A 192 6.60 -19.68 -1.12
N VAL A 193 7.03 -19.76 0.14
CA VAL A 193 7.86 -20.87 0.64
C VAL A 193 7.03 -22.15 0.78
N LEU A 194 5.83 -22.04 1.35
CA LEU A 194 4.92 -23.16 1.53
C LEU A 194 4.40 -23.70 0.19
N ASP A 195 4.13 -22.82 -0.78
CA ASP A 195 3.59 -23.18 -2.10
C ASP A 195 4.52 -24.10 -2.90
N ARG A 196 5.83 -24.05 -2.61
CA ARG A 196 6.81 -24.97 -3.21
C ARG A 196 6.61 -26.42 -2.79
N ARG A 197 6.01 -26.68 -1.63
CA ARG A 197 5.83 -28.02 -1.06
C ARG A 197 4.37 -28.47 -1.11
N TRP A 198 3.44 -27.54 -0.93
CA TRP A 198 2.00 -27.81 -0.87
C TRP A 198 1.25 -26.71 -1.62
N PRO A 199 0.19 -27.02 -2.40
CA PRO A 199 -0.54 -26.00 -3.16
C PRO A 199 -1.39 -25.10 -2.24
N VAL A 200 -0.75 -24.16 -1.56
CA VAL A 200 -1.34 -23.31 -0.50
C VAL A 200 -1.89 -21.99 -1.01
N LEU A 201 -1.74 -21.67 -2.29
CA LEU A 201 -2.29 -20.45 -2.89
C LEU A 201 -3.83 -20.43 -2.97
N HIS A 202 -4.56 -21.36 -2.37
CA HIS A 202 -6.03 -21.32 -2.29
C HIS A 202 -6.51 -20.20 -1.37
N PRO A 203 -7.49 -19.36 -1.78
CA PRO A 203 -8.00 -18.28 -0.94
C PRO A 203 -8.52 -18.76 0.43
N THR A 204 -9.12 -19.94 0.50
CA THR A 204 -9.58 -20.54 1.77
C THR A 204 -8.43 -20.82 2.73
N PHE A 205 -7.33 -21.39 2.22
CA PHE A 205 -6.12 -21.62 3.01
C PHE A 205 -5.45 -20.29 3.41
N GLY A 206 -5.37 -19.34 2.49
CA GLY A 206 -4.84 -18.01 2.76
C GLY A 206 -5.60 -17.27 3.86
N VAL A 207 -6.94 -17.34 3.86
CA VAL A 207 -7.79 -16.79 4.93
C VAL A 207 -7.51 -17.47 6.27
N GLY A 208 -7.42 -18.80 6.30
CA GLY A 208 -7.07 -19.55 7.52
C GLY A 208 -5.71 -19.12 8.09
N MET A 209 -4.68 -19.04 7.25
CA MET A 209 -3.35 -18.57 7.64
C MET A 209 -3.34 -17.12 8.10
N GLY A 210 -4.08 -16.25 7.41
CA GLY A 210 -4.18 -14.83 7.75
C GLY A 210 -4.84 -14.61 9.10
N LEU A 211 -5.94 -15.34 9.39
CA LEU A 211 -6.61 -15.31 10.69
C LEU A 211 -5.73 -15.85 11.82
N ALA A 212 -5.09 -17.01 11.61
CA ALA A 212 -4.17 -17.57 12.59
C ALA A 212 -3.00 -16.61 12.89
N GLY A 213 -2.40 -16.05 11.83
CA GLY A 213 -1.36 -15.03 11.94
C GLY A 213 -1.82 -13.78 12.69
N ALA A 214 -3.05 -13.31 12.45
CA ALA A 214 -3.62 -12.17 13.15
C ALA A 214 -3.79 -12.40 14.66
N VAL A 215 -4.29 -13.56 15.06
CA VAL A 215 -4.44 -13.92 16.49
C VAL A 215 -3.08 -14.04 17.17
N ILE A 216 -2.11 -14.69 16.51
CA ILE A 216 -0.73 -14.81 17.02
C ILE A 216 -0.09 -13.43 17.15
N ALA A 217 -0.21 -12.58 16.12
CA ALA A 217 0.33 -11.23 16.13
C ALA A 217 -0.32 -10.37 17.22
N TRP A 218 -1.63 -10.50 17.45
CA TRP A 218 -2.30 -9.81 18.54
C TRP A 218 -1.74 -10.24 19.90
N GLY A 219 -1.65 -11.55 20.16
CA GLY A 219 -1.12 -12.05 21.43
C GLY A 219 0.33 -11.65 21.67
N MET A 220 1.20 -11.80 20.66
CA MET A 220 2.63 -11.53 20.79
C MET A 220 2.95 -10.03 20.78
N VAL A 221 2.39 -9.28 19.84
CA VAL A 221 2.73 -7.87 19.64
C VAL A 221 1.88 -6.97 20.51
N VAL A 222 0.55 -7.07 20.41
CA VAL A 222 -0.34 -6.13 21.11
C VAL A 222 -0.42 -6.45 22.60
N ALA A 223 -0.62 -7.72 22.96
CA ALA A 223 -0.84 -8.07 24.36
C ALA A 223 0.46 -8.08 25.17
N VAL A 224 1.62 -8.31 24.55
CA VAL A 224 2.91 -8.45 25.24
C VAL A 224 3.92 -7.37 24.82
N ALA A 225 4.33 -7.32 23.55
CA ALA A 225 5.43 -6.44 23.13
C ALA A 225 5.13 -4.94 23.27
N VAL A 226 3.91 -4.50 22.92
CA VAL A 226 3.49 -3.10 23.01
C VAL A 226 3.50 -2.59 24.46
N PRO A 227 2.90 -3.27 25.46
CA PRO A 227 3.03 -2.88 26.86
C PRO A 227 4.47 -2.81 27.37
N ILE A 228 5.33 -3.74 26.95
CA ILE A 228 6.76 -3.73 27.28
C ILE A 228 7.42 -2.49 26.68
N TRP A 229 7.16 -2.21 25.41
CA TRP A 229 7.66 -1.01 24.73
C TRP A 229 7.18 0.27 25.39
N MET A 230 5.89 0.38 25.71
CA MET A 230 5.33 1.54 26.40
C MET A 230 5.98 1.75 27.77
N ARG A 231 6.27 0.67 28.51
CA ARG A 231 6.96 0.73 29.79
C ARG A 231 8.42 1.19 29.64
N VAL A 232 9.16 0.63 28.69
CA VAL A 232 10.61 0.85 28.56
C VAL A 232 10.94 2.16 27.82
N ALA A 233 10.22 2.47 26.75
CA ALA A 233 10.53 3.59 25.87
C ALA A 233 9.75 4.87 26.18
N LEU A 234 8.55 4.74 26.76
CA LEU A 234 7.64 5.87 26.97
C LEU A 234 7.35 6.15 28.46
N ASP A 235 7.83 5.32 29.38
CA ASP A 235 7.51 5.37 30.82
C ASP A 235 5.99 5.36 31.10
N LEU A 236 5.23 4.64 30.27
CA LEU A 236 3.78 4.50 30.35
C LEU A 236 3.40 3.04 30.67
N PRO A 237 3.44 2.63 31.95
CA PRO A 237 3.15 1.25 32.31
C PRO A 237 1.71 0.85 31.95
N ARG A 238 1.58 -0.32 31.33
CA ARG A 238 0.29 -0.97 31.02
C ARG A 238 0.29 -2.40 31.56
N PRO A 239 -0.90 -2.98 31.86
CA PRO A 239 -1.01 -4.38 32.25
C PRO A 239 -0.39 -5.31 31.19
N ILE A 240 0.27 -6.37 31.65
CA ILE A 240 0.80 -7.46 30.81
C ILE A 240 0.11 -8.76 31.26
N PRO A 241 -0.73 -9.39 30.43
CA PRO A 241 -1.07 -9.00 29.06
C PRO A 241 -2.06 -7.82 28.96
N SER A 242 -1.94 -7.01 27.90
CA SER A 242 -2.90 -5.94 27.59
C SER A 242 -4.00 -6.46 26.66
N LEU A 243 -5.22 -6.55 27.17
CA LEU A 243 -6.38 -7.02 26.40
C LEU A 243 -7.07 -5.85 25.70
N HIS A 244 -6.67 -5.60 24.45
CA HIS A 244 -7.25 -4.55 23.63
C HIS A 244 -8.07 -5.13 22.47
N LEU A 245 -9.40 -5.21 22.65
CA LEU A 245 -10.30 -5.87 21.69
C LEU A 245 -10.38 -5.16 20.34
N ALA A 246 -10.29 -3.83 20.31
CA ALA A 246 -10.34 -3.09 19.05
C ALA A 246 -9.14 -3.39 18.13
N SER A 247 -7.95 -3.66 18.70
CA SER A 247 -6.80 -4.08 17.89
C SER A 247 -6.88 -5.54 17.49
N LEU A 248 -7.53 -6.40 18.29
CA LEU A 248 -7.85 -7.76 17.85
C LEU A 248 -8.77 -7.71 16.62
N ALA A 249 -9.86 -6.93 16.69
CA ALA A 249 -10.79 -6.76 15.58
C ALA A 249 -10.07 -6.21 14.33
N GLY A 250 -9.23 -5.18 14.49
CA GLY A 250 -8.43 -4.62 13.40
C GLY A 250 -7.49 -5.65 12.76
N LEU A 251 -6.79 -6.45 13.57
CA LEU A 251 -5.89 -7.50 13.09
C LEU A 251 -6.64 -8.67 12.45
N VAL A 252 -7.81 -9.05 12.96
CA VAL A 252 -8.67 -10.07 12.33
C VAL A 252 -9.11 -9.61 10.95
N VAL A 253 -9.58 -8.37 10.82
CA VAL A 253 -9.92 -7.77 9.51
C VAL A 253 -8.70 -7.72 8.60
N PHE A 254 -7.54 -7.32 9.12
CA PHE A 254 -6.29 -7.36 8.37
C PHE A 254 -5.98 -8.76 7.83
N GLY A 255 -6.02 -9.79 8.70
CA GLY A 255 -5.77 -11.18 8.39
C GLY A 255 -6.74 -11.77 7.36
N LEU A 256 -8.03 -11.44 7.47
CA LEU A 256 -9.05 -11.82 6.49
C LEU A 256 -8.75 -11.22 5.11
N VAL A 257 -8.52 -9.91 5.05
CA VAL A 257 -8.31 -9.19 3.78
C VAL A 257 -7.03 -9.66 3.12
N ILE A 258 -5.91 -9.75 3.85
CA ILE A 258 -4.67 -10.21 3.25
C ILE A 258 -4.75 -11.67 2.78
N GLY A 259 -5.35 -12.54 3.59
CA GLY A 259 -5.54 -13.96 3.28
C GLY A 259 -6.44 -14.20 2.06
N LEU A 260 -7.37 -13.29 1.78
CA LEU A 260 -8.22 -13.34 0.60
C LEU A 260 -7.55 -12.69 -0.63
N VAL A 261 -7.06 -11.46 -0.48
CA VAL A 261 -6.60 -10.62 -1.60
C VAL A 261 -5.28 -11.12 -2.17
N TYR A 262 -4.33 -11.52 -1.32
CA TYR A 262 -3.01 -11.94 -1.80
C TYR A 262 -3.09 -13.18 -2.72
N PRO A 263 -3.67 -14.32 -2.30
CA PRO A 263 -3.71 -15.51 -3.14
C PRO A 263 -4.60 -15.30 -4.38
N THR A 264 -5.69 -14.55 -4.26
CA THR A 264 -6.56 -14.22 -5.39
C THR A 264 -5.82 -13.40 -6.44
N THR A 265 -5.12 -12.34 -6.02
CA THR A 265 -4.32 -11.51 -6.93
C THR A 265 -3.22 -12.33 -7.59
N ARG A 266 -2.49 -13.13 -6.79
CA ARG A 266 -1.42 -13.99 -7.28
C ARG A 266 -1.92 -14.94 -8.38
N ARG A 267 -3.07 -15.60 -8.16
CA ARG A 267 -3.72 -16.49 -9.13
C ARG A 267 -4.17 -15.77 -10.38
N VAL A 268 -4.89 -14.66 -10.24
CA VAL A 268 -5.41 -13.90 -11.39
C VAL A 268 -4.27 -13.46 -12.30
N LEU A 269 -3.13 -13.08 -11.73
CA LEU A 269 -1.98 -12.64 -12.51
C LEU A 269 -1.15 -13.80 -13.10
N ASP A 270 -1.11 -14.96 -12.42
CA ASP A 270 -0.47 -16.18 -12.96
C ASP A 270 -1.29 -16.86 -14.08
N SER A 271 -2.61 -16.69 -14.09
CA SER A 271 -3.48 -17.34 -15.06
C SER A 271 -3.12 -16.93 -16.50
N PRO A 272 -2.97 -17.89 -17.43
CA PRO A 272 -2.72 -17.59 -18.83
C PRO A 272 -3.87 -16.77 -19.42
N VAL A 273 -3.55 -15.81 -20.29
CA VAL A 273 -4.57 -15.06 -21.02
C VAL A 273 -5.20 -15.99 -22.05
N PRO A 274 -6.53 -16.18 -22.06
CA PRO A 274 -7.17 -16.99 -23.09
C PRO A 274 -6.88 -16.39 -24.47
N SER A 275 -6.35 -17.21 -25.38
CA SER A 275 -6.22 -16.86 -26.81
C SER A 275 -7.63 -16.65 -27.37
N ARG A 276 -7.93 -15.43 -27.80
CA ARG A 276 -9.10 -15.13 -28.63
C ARG A 276 -8.74 -15.37 -30.09
#